data_AF-A0A1C5CJ09-F1
#
_entry.id   AF-A0A1C5CJ09-F1
#
_cell.length_a   1.000
_cell.length_b   1.000
_cell.length_c   1.000
_cell.angle_alpha   90.00
_cell.angle_beta   90.00
_cell.angle_gamma   90.00
#
_symmetry.space_group_name_H-M   'P 1'
#
loop_
_entity.id
_entity.type
_entity.pdbx_description
1 polymer ?
#
loop_
_entity_poly.entity_id
_entity_poly.type
_entity_poly.pdbx_seq_one_letter_code
_entity_poly.pdbx_strand_id
1 'polypeptide(L)'
;MIVLAVLRHDQRLADMAGGNNISESTVRRWRDELIALLAAQAPRLDRALKKVAKRGGVLVLIDGPVIPTQHRTGKADRPNYSSKHHHHDLHFLPLTDEKGRLIWISAARPGHTHDVTAARQDHILAHLRAAGLGALADSASAAWTATYATP
;
A
#
# COMPACT_ATOMS: atom_id res chain seq x y z
N MET A 1 -24.41 -1.64 -6.25
CA MET A 1 -23.23 -2.01 -5.41
C MET A 1 -22.34 -3.04 -6.12
N ILE A 2 -22.02 -2.84 -7.41
CA ILE A 2 -21.34 -3.88 -8.21
C ILE A 2 -19.81 -3.75 -8.08
N VAL A 3 -19.28 -2.58 -8.41
CA VAL A 3 -17.82 -2.35 -8.45
C VAL A 3 -17.16 -2.44 -7.08
N LEU A 4 -17.82 -1.93 -6.04
CA LEU A 4 -17.29 -2.03 -4.67
C LEU A 4 -17.26 -3.48 -4.17
N ALA A 5 -18.17 -4.35 -4.63
CA ALA A 5 -18.11 -5.78 -4.33
C ALA A 5 -16.91 -6.44 -5.03
N VAL A 6 -16.66 -6.10 -6.30
CA VAL A 6 -15.44 -6.51 -7.03
C VAL A 6 -14.18 -6.09 -6.28
N LEU A 7 -14.08 -4.82 -5.86
CA LEU A 7 -12.87 -4.33 -5.20
C LEU A 7 -12.67 -4.88 -3.79
N ARG A 8 -13.75 -5.11 -3.03
CA ARG A 8 -13.66 -5.54 -1.63
C ARG A 8 -13.52 -7.04 -1.45
N HIS A 9 -14.09 -7.82 -2.38
CA HIS A 9 -14.18 -9.28 -2.27
C HIS A 9 -13.48 -10.02 -3.42
N ASP A 10 -12.81 -9.29 -4.32
CA ASP A 10 -12.17 -9.86 -5.51
C ASP A 10 -13.12 -10.75 -6.33
N GLN A 11 -14.41 -10.36 -6.38
CA GLN A 11 -15.40 -11.12 -7.11
C GLN A 11 -15.10 -11.08 -8.62
N ARG A 12 -15.24 -12.23 -9.28
CA ARG A 12 -15.05 -12.31 -10.73
C ARG A 12 -16.01 -11.36 -11.44
N LEU A 13 -15.49 -10.64 -12.44
CA LEU A 13 -16.29 -9.67 -13.20
C LEU A 13 -17.48 -10.35 -13.90
N ALA A 14 -17.31 -11.57 -14.38
CA ALA A 14 -18.37 -12.35 -15.03
C ALA A 14 -19.54 -12.66 -14.08
N ASP A 15 -19.25 -13.04 -12.82
CA ASP A 15 -20.27 -13.32 -11.82
C ASP A 15 -21.09 -12.06 -11.50
N MET A 16 -20.37 -10.93 -11.35
CA MET A 16 -20.98 -9.64 -11.08
C MET A 16 -21.78 -9.10 -12.28
N ALA A 17 -21.32 -9.36 -13.50
CA ALA A 17 -21.99 -8.97 -14.74
C ALA A 17 -23.29 -9.78 -14.93
N GLY A 18 -23.20 -11.11 -14.87
CA GLY A 18 -24.34 -12.01 -15.05
C GLY A 18 -25.42 -11.80 -13.99
N GLY A 19 -25.04 -11.69 -12.71
CA GLY A 19 -26.00 -11.48 -11.61
C GLY A 19 -26.71 -10.12 -11.63
N ASN A 20 -26.25 -9.16 -12.44
CA ASN A 20 -26.83 -7.82 -12.54
C ASN A 20 -27.33 -7.46 -13.95
N ASN A 21 -27.38 -8.42 -14.88
CA ASN A 21 -27.82 -8.22 -16.28
C ASN A 21 -27.09 -7.07 -17.00
N ILE A 22 -25.77 -6.97 -16.78
CA ILE A 22 -24.89 -5.95 -17.38
C ILE A 22 -23.72 -6.67 -18.08
N SER A 23 -23.12 -6.07 -19.10
CA SER A 23 -21.94 -6.65 -19.76
C SER A 23 -20.70 -6.62 -18.87
N GLU A 24 -19.84 -7.64 -18.98
CA GLU A 24 -18.55 -7.67 -18.28
C GLU A 24 -17.67 -6.46 -18.63
N SER A 25 -17.71 -6.02 -19.89
CA SER A 25 -17.00 -4.81 -20.34
C SER A 25 -17.42 -3.55 -19.59
N THR A 26 -18.69 -3.42 -19.23
CA THR A 26 -19.20 -2.28 -18.46
C THR A 26 -18.71 -2.34 -17.02
N VAL A 27 -18.77 -3.52 -16.38
CA VAL A 27 -18.25 -3.71 -15.02
C VAL A 27 -16.76 -3.42 -14.97
N ARG A 28 -16.00 -3.87 -15.98
CA ARG A 28 -14.57 -3.59 -16.13
C ARG A 28 -14.29 -2.09 -16.24
N ARG A 29 -15.03 -1.38 -17.10
CA ARG A 29 -14.88 0.07 -17.27
C ARG A 29 -15.13 0.81 -15.96
N TRP A 30 -16.23 0.50 -15.27
CA TRP A 30 -16.54 1.14 -14.00
C TRP A 30 -15.52 0.83 -12.90
N ARG A 31 -14.95 -0.39 -12.88
CA ARG A 31 -13.83 -0.74 -11.99
C ARG A 31 -12.63 0.15 -12.24
N ASP A 32 -12.22 0.30 -13.50
CA ASP A 32 -11.03 1.08 -13.84
C ASP A 32 -11.25 2.58 -13.57
N GLU A 33 -12.44 3.12 -13.87
CA GLU A 33 -12.86 4.48 -13.49
C GLU A 33 -12.82 4.68 -11.96
N LEU A 34 -13.37 3.74 -11.19
CA LEU A 34 -13.37 3.86 -9.73
C LEU A 34 -11.95 3.76 -9.14
N ILE A 35 -11.09 2.89 -9.67
CA ILE A 35 -9.67 2.82 -9.27
C ILE A 35 -8.98 4.16 -9.53
N ALA A 36 -9.21 4.78 -10.69
CA ALA A 36 -8.64 6.08 -11.00
C ALA A 36 -9.10 7.19 -10.04
N LEU A 37 -10.40 7.21 -9.70
CA LEU A 37 -10.96 8.14 -8.71
C LEU A 37 -10.38 7.92 -7.31
N LEU A 38 -10.29 6.67 -6.87
CA LEU A 38 -9.70 6.31 -5.57
C LEU A 38 -8.21 6.67 -5.52
N ALA A 39 -7.47 6.44 -6.61
CA ALA A 39 -6.07 6.82 -6.71
C ALA A 39 -5.88 8.34 -6.64
N ALA A 40 -6.77 9.11 -7.27
CA ALA A 40 -6.76 10.58 -7.20
C ALA A 40 -7.10 11.10 -5.79
N GLN A 41 -7.94 10.37 -5.04
CA GLN A 41 -8.32 10.71 -3.67
C GLN A 41 -7.30 10.22 -2.61
N ALA A 42 -6.45 9.26 -2.96
CA ALA A 42 -5.47 8.69 -2.04
C ALA A 42 -4.60 9.80 -1.41
N PRO A 43 -4.44 9.80 -0.07
CA PRO A 43 -3.71 10.87 0.59
C PRO A 43 -2.24 10.80 0.17
N ARG A 44 -1.68 11.95 -0.20
CA ARG A 44 -0.22 12.10 -0.29
C ARG A 44 0.38 11.92 1.10
N LEU A 45 1.58 11.34 1.16
CA LEU A 45 2.27 11.05 2.41
C LEU A 45 2.35 12.28 3.34
N ASP A 46 2.76 13.44 2.81
CA ASP A 46 2.87 14.68 3.57
C ASP A 46 1.54 15.13 4.21
N ARG A 47 0.43 14.97 3.49
CA ARG A 47 -0.92 15.29 4.00
C ARG A 47 -1.35 14.29 5.07
N ALA A 48 -1.04 13.02 4.88
CA ALA A 48 -1.34 11.97 5.85
C ALA A 48 -0.59 12.22 7.16
N LEU A 49 0.71 12.49 7.09
CA LEU A 49 1.55 12.78 8.26
C LEU A 49 1.11 14.05 8.99
N LYS A 50 0.81 15.15 8.28
CA LYS A 50 0.28 16.38 8.89
C LYS A 50 -0.99 16.13 9.70
N LYS A 51 -1.87 15.24 9.23
CA LYS A 51 -3.11 14.88 9.94
C LYS A 51 -2.83 14.11 11.23
N VAL A 52 -1.80 13.27 11.24
CA VAL A 52 -1.36 12.52 12.43
C VAL A 52 -0.69 13.44 13.44
N ALA A 53 0.22 14.29 12.98
CA ALA A 53 0.89 15.29 13.83
C ALA A 53 -0.11 16.21 14.54
N LYS A 54 -1.14 16.68 13.83
CA LYS A 54 -2.22 17.49 14.43
C LYS A 54 -3.01 16.77 15.53
N ARG A 55 -3.00 15.43 15.54
CA ARG A 55 -3.70 14.61 16.53
C ARG A 55 -2.78 14.15 17.67
N GLY A 56 -1.49 14.47 17.61
CA GLY A 56 -0.49 13.98 18.57
C GLY A 56 -0.25 12.48 18.51
N GLY A 57 -0.53 11.84 17.36
CA GLY A 57 -0.39 10.38 17.20
C GLY A 57 1.05 9.93 16.96
N VAL A 58 1.30 8.63 17.14
CA VAL A 58 2.57 7.97 16.78
C VAL A 58 2.34 7.13 15.53
N LEU A 59 3.38 6.99 14.70
CA LEU A 59 3.31 6.14 13.51
C LEU A 59 3.96 4.79 13.76
N VAL A 60 3.37 3.76 13.17
CA VAL A 60 3.91 2.41 13.11
C VAL A 60 4.14 2.08 11.64
N LEU A 61 5.37 1.72 11.31
CA LEU A 61 5.74 1.13 10.04
C LEU A 61 5.56 -0.38 10.17
N ILE A 62 4.69 -0.96 9.36
CA ILE A 62 4.45 -2.41 9.36
C ILE A 62 5.29 -3.03 8.25
N ASP A 63 5.78 -4.26 8.50
CA ASP A 63 6.37 -5.12 7.46
C ASP A 63 5.45 -5.15 6.23
N GLY A 64 6.03 -4.88 5.07
CA GLY A 64 5.23 -4.62 3.90
C GLY A 64 4.49 -5.86 3.42
N PRO A 65 3.14 -5.85 3.33
CA PRO A 65 2.41 -7.01 2.87
C PRO A 65 2.80 -7.29 1.42
N VAL A 66 3.02 -8.58 1.17
CA VAL A 66 3.33 -9.13 -0.13
C VAL A 66 2.03 -9.64 -0.74
N ILE A 67 1.62 -9.05 -1.86
CA ILE A 67 0.39 -9.45 -2.57
C ILE A 67 0.80 -10.39 -3.71
N PRO A 68 0.40 -11.67 -3.67
CA PRO A 68 0.65 -12.59 -4.76
C PRO A 68 0.04 -12.07 -6.06
N THR A 69 0.82 -12.14 -7.12
CA THR A 69 0.36 -11.83 -8.47
C THR A 69 0.52 -13.05 -9.35
N GLN A 70 -0.36 -13.17 -10.34
CA GLN A 70 -0.16 -14.16 -11.39
C GLN A 70 1.01 -13.73 -12.26
N HIS A 71 1.72 -14.71 -12.82
CA HIS A 71 2.76 -14.47 -13.82
C HIS A 71 2.16 -13.68 -14.99
N ARG A 72 2.57 -12.41 -15.14
CA ARG A 72 2.12 -11.56 -16.24
C ARG A 72 3.07 -11.73 -17.42
N THR A 73 2.53 -11.78 -18.63
CA THR A 73 3.35 -11.82 -19.83
C THR A 73 4.14 -10.51 -19.99
N GLY A 74 5.47 -10.59 -20.05
CA GLY A 74 6.33 -9.45 -20.42
C GLY A 74 7.60 -9.30 -19.59
N LYS A 75 8.53 -8.45 -20.04
CA LYS A 75 9.83 -8.24 -19.37
C LYS A 75 9.71 -7.57 -17.99
N ALA A 76 8.61 -6.84 -17.75
CA ALA A 76 8.33 -6.19 -16.48
C ALA A 76 7.88 -7.15 -15.37
N ASP A 77 7.64 -8.43 -15.69
CA ASP A 77 7.19 -9.41 -14.71
C ASP A 77 8.35 -10.05 -13.92
N ARG A 78 9.52 -10.20 -14.53
CA ARG A 78 10.70 -10.77 -13.88
C ARG A 78 11.09 -10.05 -12.57
N PRO A 79 11.06 -8.71 -12.48
CA PRO A 79 11.24 -8.02 -11.21
C PRO A 79 10.23 -8.43 -10.13
N ASN A 80 9.02 -8.84 -10.48
CA ASN A 80 8.01 -9.24 -9.49
C ASN A 80 8.32 -10.61 -8.88
N TYR A 81 9.27 -11.40 -9.40
CA TYR A 81 9.61 -12.68 -8.79
C TYR A 81 10.40 -12.47 -7.49
N SER A 82 9.84 -12.93 -6.37
CA SER A 82 10.53 -12.97 -5.08
C SER A 82 11.22 -14.30 -4.88
N SER A 83 12.56 -14.27 -4.78
CA SER A 83 13.34 -15.46 -4.43
C SER A 83 13.03 -15.99 -3.03
N LYS A 84 12.59 -15.13 -2.10
CA LYS A 84 12.23 -15.53 -0.73
C LYS A 84 10.96 -16.38 -0.71
N HIS A 85 10.00 -16.05 -1.56
CA HIS A 85 8.69 -16.68 -1.56
C HIS A 85 8.44 -17.61 -2.76
N HIS A 86 9.40 -17.68 -3.69
CA HIS A 86 9.36 -18.50 -4.91
C HIS A 86 8.11 -18.28 -5.78
N HIS A 87 7.54 -17.08 -5.77
CA HIS A 87 6.41 -16.70 -6.61
C HIS A 87 6.49 -15.22 -7.02
N HIS A 88 5.61 -14.81 -7.95
CA HIS A 88 5.51 -13.43 -8.41
C HIS A 88 4.61 -12.64 -7.47
N ASP A 89 5.09 -11.52 -6.96
CA ASP A 89 4.41 -10.74 -5.94
C ASP A 89 4.69 -9.24 -6.08
N LEU A 90 3.82 -8.45 -5.46
CA LEU A 90 3.98 -7.01 -5.30
C LEU A 90 4.14 -6.68 -3.83
N HIS A 91 5.11 -5.82 -3.56
CA HIS A 91 5.42 -5.33 -2.23
C HIS A 91 4.87 -3.92 -2.04
N PHE A 92 4.33 -3.67 -0.85
CA PHE A 92 3.82 -2.37 -0.43
C PHE A 92 4.32 -2.05 0.96
N LEU A 93 4.58 -0.78 1.26
CA LEU A 93 4.98 -0.34 2.58
C LEU A 93 3.84 0.47 3.22
N PRO A 94 3.12 -0.07 4.21
CA PRO A 94 2.04 0.62 4.90
C PRO A 94 2.54 1.37 6.14
N LEU A 95 1.92 2.52 6.38
CA LEU A 95 2.00 3.29 7.61
C LEU A 95 0.66 3.20 8.34
N THR A 96 0.69 2.83 9.60
CA THR A 96 -0.49 2.78 10.47
C THR A 96 -0.31 3.63 11.71
N ASP A 97 -1.42 3.96 12.40
CA ASP A 97 -1.32 4.49 13.76
C ASP A 97 -1.03 3.38 14.77
N GLU A 98 -0.89 3.76 16.04
CA GLU A 98 -0.72 2.85 17.17
C GLU A 98 -1.87 1.85 17.38
N LYS A 99 -3.02 2.04 16.71
CA LYS A 99 -4.17 1.13 16.74
C LYS A 99 -4.23 0.21 15.51
N GLY A 100 -3.22 0.24 14.65
CA GLY A 100 -3.16 -0.54 13.43
C GLY A 100 -4.07 -0.02 12.30
N ARG A 101 -4.60 1.21 12.41
CA ARG A 101 -5.42 1.79 11.34
C ARG A 101 -4.52 2.32 10.23
N LEU A 102 -4.80 1.95 8.98
CA LEU A 102 -4.04 2.42 7.82
C LEU A 102 -4.14 3.93 7.65
N ILE A 103 -2.98 4.58 7.57
CA ILE A 103 -2.83 6.02 7.35
C ILE A 103 -2.40 6.29 5.90
N TRP A 104 -1.47 5.49 5.41
CA TRP A 104 -0.90 5.62 4.07
C TRP A 104 -0.28 4.29 3.64
N ILE A 105 -0.18 4.07 2.33
CA ILE A 105 0.50 2.92 1.74
C ILE A 105 1.32 3.39 0.53
N SER A 106 2.50 2.80 0.33
CA SER A 106 3.34 3.11 -0.83
C SER A 106 2.68 2.73 -2.15
N ALA A 107 3.23 3.23 -3.25
CA ALA A 107 2.98 2.63 -4.55
C ALA A 107 3.44 1.16 -4.55
N ALA A 108 2.83 0.34 -5.43
CA ALA A 108 3.22 -1.03 -5.64
C ALA A 108 4.68 -1.12 -6.13
N ARG A 109 5.44 -2.04 -5.55
CA ARG A 109 6.83 -2.31 -5.91
C ARG A 109 7.01 -3.79 -6.27
N PRO A 110 8.07 -4.15 -7.00
CA PRO A 110 8.36 -5.55 -7.27
C PRO A 110 8.57 -6.30 -5.95
N GLY A 111 8.06 -7.52 -5.80
CA GLY A 111 7.99 -8.15 -4.47
C GLY A 111 9.31 -8.66 -3.87
N HIS A 112 10.42 -8.62 -4.61
CA HIS A 112 11.76 -8.75 -4.02
C HIS A 112 12.23 -7.46 -3.29
N THR A 113 11.45 -6.38 -3.32
CA THR A 113 11.81 -5.12 -2.65
C THR A 113 11.72 -5.29 -1.14
N HIS A 114 12.82 -5.04 -0.44
CA HIS A 114 12.83 -4.97 1.02
C HIS A 114 12.23 -3.65 1.53
N ASP A 115 11.58 -3.69 2.69
CA ASP A 115 11.02 -2.51 3.38
C ASP A 115 11.98 -1.34 3.44
N VAL A 116 13.25 -1.60 3.82
CA VAL A 116 14.27 -0.55 3.95
C VAL A 116 14.51 0.16 2.62
N THR A 117 14.44 -0.57 1.51
CA THR A 117 14.57 -0.01 0.17
C THR A 117 13.34 0.79 -0.22
N ALA A 118 12.14 0.27 0.05
CA ALA A 118 10.89 0.97 -0.20
C ALA A 118 10.83 2.30 0.58
N ALA A 119 11.17 2.26 1.86
CA ALA A 119 11.17 3.42 2.75
C ALA A 119 12.20 4.49 2.33
N ARG A 120 13.37 4.06 1.82
CA ARG A 120 14.38 4.97 1.27
C ARG A 120 13.89 5.65 0.00
N GLN A 121 13.27 4.89 -0.91
CA GLN A 121 12.74 5.41 -2.17
C GLN A 121 11.60 6.43 -1.95
N ASP A 122 10.77 6.22 -0.93
CA ASP A 122 9.71 7.16 -0.54
C ASP A 122 10.15 8.22 0.47
N HIS A 123 11.45 8.29 0.81
CA HIS A 123 12.02 9.23 1.76
C HIS A 123 11.26 9.30 3.10
N ILE A 124 10.78 8.16 3.60
CA ILE A 124 9.85 8.07 4.75
C ILE A 124 10.42 8.79 5.98
N LEU A 125 11.68 8.57 6.34
CA LEU A 125 12.29 9.26 7.50
C LEU A 125 12.37 10.78 7.34
N ALA A 126 12.65 11.27 6.13
CA ALA A 126 12.73 12.71 5.90
C ALA A 126 11.34 13.34 6.10
N HIS A 127 10.30 12.68 5.60
CA HIS A 127 8.92 13.10 5.79
C HIS A 127 8.47 13.02 7.26
N LEU A 128 8.83 11.96 7.99
CA LEU A 128 8.56 11.83 9.43
C LEU A 128 9.23 12.92 10.24
N ARG A 129 10.52 13.17 9.99
CA ARG A 129 11.29 14.23 10.66
C ARG A 129 10.69 15.60 10.40
N ALA A 130 10.32 15.90 9.15
CA ALA A 130 9.68 17.16 8.79
C ALA A 130 8.31 17.35 9.46
N ALA A 131 7.63 16.25 9.81
CA ALA A 131 6.36 16.27 10.53
C ALA A 131 6.51 16.23 12.06
N GLY A 132 7.74 16.09 12.59
CA GLY A 132 7.98 15.92 14.03
C GLY A 132 7.45 14.61 14.60
N LEU A 133 7.39 13.55 13.77
CA LEU A 133 6.83 12.25 14.15
C LEU A 133 7.93 11.20 14.29
N GLY A 134 7.81 10.37 15.33
CA GLY A 134 8.55 9.11 15.45
C GLY A 134 7.84 7.97 14.73
N ALA A 135 8.59 6.93 14.37
CA ALA A 135 8.04 5.68 13.86
C ALA A 135 8.56 4.48 14.65
N LEU A 136 7.67 3.55 14.95
CA LEU A 136 8.01 2.21 15.44
C LEU A 136 8.04 1.25 14.24
N ALA A 137 9.03 0.38 14.17
CA ALA A 137 9.13 -0.60 13.10
C ALA A 137 9.37 -2.01 13.67
N ASP A 138 8.95 -3.00 12.91
CA ASP A 138 9.19 -4.42 13.15
C ASP A 138 10.70 -4.73 13.32
N SER A 139 11.05 -5.69 14.18
CA SER A 139 12.42 -6.10 14.55
C SER A 139 13.35 -6.52 13.40
N ALA A 140 12.84 -6.96 12.25
CA ALA A 140 13.64 -7.22 11.04
C ALA A 140 14.21 -5.92 10.42
N SER A 141 13.78 -4.77 10.93
CA SER A 141 14.16 -3.44 10.48
C SER A 141 14.80 -2.61 11.61
N ALA A 142 15.76 -3.21 12.33
CA ALA A 142 16.54 -2.64 13.44
C ALA A 142 17.24 -1.28 13.19
N ALA A 143 17.09 -0.68 12.00
CA ALA A 143 17.61 0.63 11.63
C ALA A 143 16.63 1.80 11.90
N TRP A 144 15.38 1.56 12.31
CA TRP A 144 14.38 2.63 12.49
C TRP A 144 14.17 3.09 13.94
N THR A 145 14.78 2.43 14.93
CA THR A 145 14.72 2.85 16.33
C THR A 145 15.68 3.99 16.63
N ALA A 146 15.24 5.22 16.36
CA ALA A 146 15.53 6.47 17.11
C ALA A 146 14.81 7.61 16.36
N THR A 147 14.03 8.49 16.99
CA THR A 147 14.44 9.35 18.10
C THR A 147 13.20 9.81 18.88
N TYR A 148 13.04 9.33 20.13
CA TYR A 148 12.41 10.17 21.15
C TYR A 148 13.53 11.01 21.74
N ALA A 149 13.55 12.29 21.38
CA ALA A 149 14.25 13.33 22.12
C ALA A 149 13.47 14.61 21.92
N THR A 150 12.69 14.99 22.93
CA THR A 150 12.37 16.38 23.23
C THR A 150 12.41 16.53 24.75
N PRO A 151 12.83 17.71 25.24
CA PRO A 151 13.54 17.90 26.52
C PRO A 151 12.73 17.59 27.78
#